data_AF-A0AA90PXZ4-F1
#
_entry.id   AF-A0AA90PXZ4-F1
#
_cell.length_a   1.000
_cell.length_b   1.000
_cell.length_c   1.000
_cell.angle_alpha   90.00
_cell.angle_beta   90.00
_cell.angle_gamma   90.00
#
_symmetry.space_group_name_H-M   'P 1'
#
loop_
_entity.id
_entity.type
_entity.pdbx_description
1 polymer ?
#
loop_
_entity_poly.entity_id
_entity_poly.type
_entity_poly.pdbx_seq_one_letter_code
_entity_poly.pdbx_strand_id
1 'polypeptide(L)'
;MTANDMMAEIRDANLSYLMLAQQMIRADKVTAIFRLGISADIAELIENMSNSQILKLAGGNMMLARFRFDDSAILSMLTNNSKDRVLAQSHAAILMAGQAVEEIV
;
A
#
# COMPACT_ATOMS: atom_id res chain seq x y z
N MET A 1 11.92 -22.09 -5.22
CA MET A 1 11.86 -21.15 -4.09
C MET A 1 11.75 -21.97 -2.82
N THR A 2 12.72 -21.87 -1.92
CA THR A 2 12.61 -22.45 -0.58
C THR A 2 11.81 -21.51 0.33
N ALA A 3 11.36 -22.01 1.50
CA ALA A 3 10.69 -21.16 2.47
C ALA A 3 11.57 -19.98 2.92
N ASN A 4 12.89 -20.18 3.03
CA ASN A 4 13.83 -19.13 3.41
C ASN A 4 13.97 -18.06 2.32
N ASP A 5 13.98 -18.46 1.04
CA ASP A 5 14.02 -17.51 -0.08
C ASP A 5 12.75 -16.65 -0.08
N MET A 6 11.58 -17.26 0.14
CA MET A 6 10.31 -16.54 0.21
C MET A 6 10.27 -15.53 1.37
N MET A 7 10.82 -15.88 2.53
CA MET A 7 10.90 -14.95 3.66
C MET A 7 11.85 -13.78 3.39
N ALA A 8 12.94 -14.01 2.66
CA ALA A 8 13.84 -12.95 2.23
C ALA A 8 13.14 -12.00 1.24
N GLU A 9 12.40 -12.53 0.26
CA GLU A 9 11.63 -11.72 -0.69
C GLU A 9 10.53 -10.90 0.00
N ILE A 10 9.81 -11.48 0.96
CA ILE A 10 8.81 -10.75 1.77
C ILE A 10 9.47 -9.59 2.51
N ARG A 11 10.65 -9.83 3.10
CA ARG A 11 11.39 -8.79 3.82
C ARG A 11 11.82 -7.65 2.90
N ASP A 12 12.32 -7.96 1.72
CA ASP A 12 12.77 -6.96 0.75
C ASP A 12 11.58 -6.14 0.20
N ALA A 13 10.44 -6.79 -0.04
CA ALA A 13 9.20 -6.12 -0.44
C ALA A 13 8.68 -5.20 0.67
N ASN A 14 8.65 -5.67 1.91
CA ASN A 14 8.24 -4.87 3.08
C ASN A 14 9.15 -3.65 3.29
N LEU A 15 10.47 -3.84 3.18
CA LEU A 15 11.44 -2.75 3.30
C LEU A 15 11.20 -1.68 2.23
N SER A 16 11.08 -2.11 0.97
CA SER A 16 10.84 -1.22 -0.16
C SER A 16 9.54 -0.42 0.00
N TYR A 17 8.47 -1.09 0.48
CA TYR A 17 7.20 -0.44 0.78
C TYR A 17 7.32 0.62 1.88
N LEU A 18 7.93 0.27 3.02
CA LEU A 18 8.09 1.20 4.15
C LEU A 18 8.94 2.42 3.78
N MET A 19 10.01 2.23 3.00
CA MET A 19 10.84 3.32 2.52
C MET A 19 10.06 4.28 1.60
N LEU A 20 9.30 3.74 0.66
CA LEU A 20 8.44 4.54 -0.22
C LEU A 20 7.36 5.27 0.57
N ALA A 21 6.68 4.59 1.49
CA ALA A 21 5.64 5.17 2.33
C ALA A 21 6.20 6.35 3.14
N GLN A 22 7.35 6.18 3.80
CA GLN A 22 7.99 7.25 4.57
C GLN A 22 8.39 8.44 3.68
N GLN A 23 8.93 8.18 2.48
CA GLN A 23 9.26 9.25 1.53
C GLN A 23 8.02 10.03 1.08
N MET A 24 6.92 9.33 0.75
CA MET A 24 5.66 9.94 0.35
C MET A 24 5.08 10.82 1.46
N ILE A 25 5.07 10.31 2.71
CA ILE A 25 4.52 11.03 3.87
C ILE A 25 5.31 12.32 4.14
N ARG A 26 6.65 12.26 4.06
CA ARG A 26 7.51 13.44 4.24
C ARG A 26 7.36 14.48 3.13
N ALA A 27 7.01 14.04 1.91
CA ALA A 27 6.81 14.94 0.77
C ALA A 27 5.45 15.64 0.83
N ASP A 28 4.38 14.89 1.08
CA ASP A 28 3.02 15.41 1.27
C ASP A 28 2.19 14.38 2.05
N LYS A 29 2.06 14.61 3.36
CA LYS A 29 1.35 13.71 4.28
C LYS A 29 -0.11 13.50 3.89
N VAL A 30 -0.82 14.55 3.47
CA VAL A 30 -2.26 14.47 3.15
C VAL A 30 -2.46 13.60 1.91
N THR A 31 -1.68 13.85 0.86
CA THR A 31 -1.74 13.04 -0.36
C THR A 31 -1.25 11.61 -0.10
N ALA A 32 -0.24 11.42 0.76
CA ALA A 32 0.28 10.11 1.10
C ALA A 32 -0.74 9.25 1.84
N ILE A 33 -1.45 9.80 2.84
CA ILE A 33 -2.55 9.12 3.56
C ILE A 33 -3.56 8.55 2.57
N PHE A 34 -4.01 9.36 1.61
CA PHE A 34 -4.96 8.94 0.58
C PHE A 34 -4.41 7.82 -0.33
N ARG A 35 -3.18 7.99 -0.82
CA ARG A 35 -2.54 7.05 -1.75
C ARG A 35 -2.17 5.72 -1.10
N LEU A 36 -1.69 5.77 0.14
CA LEU A 36 -1.34 4.59 0.92
C LEU A 36 -2.57 3.90 1.51
N GLY A 37 -3.68 4.63 1.70
CA GLY A 37 -4.91 4.09 2.29
C GLY A 37 -4.78 3.80 3.79
N ILE A 38 -3.95 4.58 4.49
CA ILE A 38 -3.65 4.43 5.93
C ILE A 38 -4.25 5.58 6.73
N SER A 39 -4.43 5.41 8.04
CA SER A 39 -4.88 6.50 8.91
C SER A 39 -3.78 7.55 9.14
N ALA A 40 -4.19 8.74 9.58
CA ALA A 40 -3.26 9.81 9.93
C ALA A 40 -2.28 9.40 11.05
N ASP A 41 -2.77 8.67 12.04
CA ASP A 41 -1.96 8.17 13.16
C ASP A 41 -0.88 7.19 12.67
N ILE A 42 -1.22 6.28 11.75
CA ILE A 42 -0.25 5.35 11.16
C ILE A 42 0.76 6.12 10.30
N ALA A 43 0.32 7.13 9.54
CA ALA A 43 1.22 7.97 8.76
C ALA A 43 2.22 8.72 9.65
N GLU A 44 1.78 9.25 10.79
CA GLU A 44 2.66 9.91 11.77
C GLU A 44 3.68 8.95 12.40
N LEU A 45 3.26 7.72 12.70
CA LEU A 45 4.18 6.68 13.18
C LEU A 45 5.24 6.36 12.14
N ILE A 46 4.86 6.13 10.87
CA ILE A 46 5.79 5.80 9.79
C ILE A 46 6.76 6.96 9.52
N GLU A 47 6.31 8.21 9.59
CA GLU A 47 7.16 9.39 9.38
C GLU A 47 8.34 9.45 10.36
N ASN A 48 8.06 9.11 11.63
CA ASN A 48 8.98 9.18 12.76
C ASN A 48 9.79 7.89 12.99
N MET A 49 9.56 6.84 12.21
CA MET A 49 10.34 5.60 12.34
C MET A 49 11.81 5.81 11.98
N SER A 50 12.67 5.34 12.87
CA SER A 50 14.11 5.19 12.62
C SER A 50 14.40 4.02 11.66
N ASN A 51 15.57 4.03 11.03
CA ASN A 51 16.01 2.96 10.13
C ASN A 51 16.00 1.58 10.81
N SER A 52 16.34 1.50 12.10
CA SER A 52 16.31 0.24 12.84
C SER A 52 14.89 -0.28 13.06
N GLN A 53 13.91 0.61 13.28
CA GLN A 53 12.50 0.24 13.37
C GLN A 53 11.94 -0.24 12.02
N ILE A 54 12.30 0.44 10.93
CA ILE A 54 11.93 0.01 9.56
C ILE A 54 12.48 -1.39 9.27
N LEU A 55 13.77 -1.62 9.53
CA LEU A 55 14.38 -2.94 9.30
C LEU A 55 13.77 -4.04 10.17
N LYS A 56 13.40 -3.72 11.41
CA LYS A 56 12.73 -4.66 12.31
C LYS A 56 11.34 -5.01 11.80
N LEU A 57 10.55 -4.02 11.36
CA LEU A 57 9.20 -4.24 10.85
C LEU A 57 9.23 -4.99 9.52
N ALA A 58 10.18 -4.66 8.64
CA ALA A 58 10.36 -5.35 7.36
C ALA A 58 10.71 -6.83 7.53
N GLY A 59 11.43 -7.19 8.59
CA GLY A 59 11.80 -8.58 8.89
C GLY A 59 10.65 -9.50 9.32
N GLY A 60 9.40 -9.02 9.35
CA GLY A 60 8.24 -9.86 9.58
C GLY A 60 8.05 -10.92 8.48
N ASN A 61 7.46 -12.06 8.84
CA ASN A 61 7.15 -13.16 7.94
C ASN A 61 5.84 -12.96 7.14
N MET A 62 5.19 -11.81 7.29
CA MET A 62 3.96 -11.45 6.61
C MET A 62 4.18 -10.19 5.77
N MET A 63 3.46 -10.12 4.65
CA MET A 63 3.41 -8.91 3.82
C MET A 63 2.72 -7.78 4.58
N LEU A 64 3.36 -6.62 4.65
CA LEU A 64 2.79 -5.39 5.21
C LEU A 64 1.87 -4.70 4.20
N ALA A 65 2.26 -4.74 2.91
CA ALA A 65 1.44 -4.22 1.83
C ALA A 65 0.41 -5.27 1.41
N ARG A 66 -0.86 -4.92 1.52
CA ARG A 66 -1.98 -5.76 1.05
C ARG A 66 -2.54 -5.26 -0.27
N PHE A 67 -3.25 -6.15 -0.95
CA PHE A 67 -4.03 -5.77 -2.12
C PHE A 67 -5.21 -4.88 -1.69
N ARG A 68 -5.39 -3.75 -2.37
CA ARG A 68 -6.40 -2.74 -2.00
C ARG A 68 -7.76 -2.94 -2.71
N PHE A 69 -7.81 -3.84 -3.70
CA PHE A 69 -9.05 -4.16 -4.41
C PHE A 69 -9.59 -5.53 -3.97
N ASP A 70 -10.54 -5.55 -3.04
CA ASP A 70 -11.16 -6.79 -2.60
C ASP A 70 -12.31 -7.26 -3.52
N ASP A 71 -12.75 -6.42 -4.46
CA ASP A 71 -13.81 -6.75 -5.42
C ASP A 71 -13.23 -7.19 -6.78
N SER A 72 -13.48 -8.46 -7.11
CA SER A 72 -13.11 -9.07 -8.39
C SER A 72 -13.72 -8.37 -9.62
N ALA A 73 -14.89 -7.74 -9.49
CA ALA A 73 -15.53 -7.00 -10.56
C ALA A 73 -14.75 -5.71 -10.88
N ILE A 74 -14.26 -5.00 -9.85
CA ILE A 74 -13.41 -3.81 -10.02
C ILE A 74 -12.10 -4.21 -10.69
N LEU A 75 -11.48 -5.30 -10.23
CA LEU A 75 -10.23 -5.80 -10.81
C LEU A 75 -10.42 -6.24 -12.27
N SER A 76 -11.51 -6.95 -12.58
CA SER A 76 -11.85 -7.35 -13.95
C SER A 76 -12.09 -6.15 -14.86
N MET A 77 -12.78 -5.12 -14.36
CA MET A 77 -13.02 -3.89 -15.12
C MET A 77 -11.71 -3.15 -15.44
N LEU A 78 -10.77 -3.07 -14.48
CA LEU A 78 -9.48 -2.39 -14.67
C LEU A 78 -8.51 -3.15 -15.58
N THR A 79 -8.63 -4.47 -15.63
CA THR A 79 -7.75 -5.34 -16.43
C THR A 79 -8.32 -5.61 -17.83
N ASN A 80 -9.62 -5.43 -18.04
CA ASN A 80 -10.24 -5.52 -19.36
C ASN A 80 -9.80 -4.36 -20.26
N ASN A 81 -9.19 -4.71 -21.40
CA ASN A 81 -8.69 -3.78 -22.42
C ASN A 81 -9.86 -3.21 -23.25
N SER A 82 -10.75 -2.47 -22.60
CA SER A 82 -11.79 -1.70 -23.26
C SER A 82 -11.21 -0.39 -23.83
N LYS A 83 -11.81 0.12 -24.92
CA LYS A 83 -11.35 1.32 -25.63
C LYS A 83 -11.30 2.59 -24.76
N ASP A 84 -11.91 2.56 -23.58
CA ASP A 84 -12.05 3.68 -22.64
C ASP A 84 -11.24 3.50 -21.34
N ARG A 85 -9.95 3.16 -21.50
CA ARG A 85 -9.00 3.02 -20.38
C ARG A 85 -8.95 4.24 -19.45
N VAL A 86 -9.15 5.45 -19.98
CA VAL A 86 -9.18 6.70 -19.21
C VAL A 86 -10.39 6.74 -18.28
N LEU A 87 -11.58 6.37 -18.77
CA LEU A 87 -12.79 6.30 -17.94
C LEU A 87 -12.66 5.21 -16.87
N ALA A 88 -12.09 4.05 -17.20
CA ALA A 88 -11.83 2.98 -16.24
C ALA A 88 -10.88 3.44 -15.11
N GLN A 89 -9.81 4.19 -15.44
CA GLN A 89 -8.90 4.76 -14.44
C GLN A 89 -9.59 5.79 -13.54
N SER A 90 -10.43 6.67 -14.10
CA SER A 90 -11.22 7.62 -13.31
C SER A 90 -12.20 6.92 -12.37
N HIS A 91 -12.90 5.87 -12.83
CA HIS A 91 -13.77 5.06 -11.98
C HIS A 91 -13.01 4.37 -10.86
N ALA A 92 -11.83 3.81 -11.12
CA ALA A 92 -11.00 3.23 -10.06
C ALA A 92 -10.52 4.29 -9.05
N ALA A 93 -10.12 5.47 -9.49
CA ALA A 93 -9.75 6.55 -8.58
C ALA A 93 -10.93 6.95 -7.66
N ILE A 94 -12.15 7.02 -8.21
CA ILE A 94 -13.37 7.30 -7.44
C ILE A 94 -13.67 6.17 -6.44
N LEU A 95 -13.61 4.91 -6.87
CA LEU A 95 -13.85 3.75 -5.99
C LEU A 95 -12.82 3.69 -4.86
N MET A 96 -11.55 3.97 -5.16
CA MET A 96 -10.45 3.98 -4.19
C MET A 96 -10.52 5.16 -3.21
N ALA A 97 -11.14 6.27 -3.63
CA ALA A 97 -11.44 7.41 -2.76
C ALA A 97 -12.62 7.14 -1.83
N GLY A 98 -13.57 6.31 -2.25
CA GLY A 98 -14.75 5.94 -1.48
C GLY A 98 -14.54 4.77 -0.52
N GLN A 99 -13.44 4.03 -0.64
CA GLN A 99 -13.08 3.03 0.36
C GLN A 99 -12.75 3.73 1.68
N ALA A 100 -13.42 3.29 2.76
CA ALA A 100 -13.07 3.73 4.09
C ALA A 100 -11.59 3.47 4.34
N VAL A 101 -10.91 4.42 5.00
CA VAL A 101 -9.59 4.15 5.57
C VAL A 101 -9.74 2.91 6.43
N GLU A 102 -8.83 1.94 6.29
CA GLU A 102 -8.88 0.68 7.03
C GLU A 102 -8.94 0.99 8.54
N GLU A 103 -10.14 0.96 9.12
CA GLU A 103 -10.36 1.05 10.55
C GLU A 103 -9.96 -0.30 11.14
N ILE A 104 -8.92 -0.28 11.97
CA ILE A 104 -8.55 -1.45 12.76
C ILE A 104 -9.65 -1.61 13.82
N VAL A 105 -10.60 -2.51 13.56
CA VAL A 105 -11.58 -3.00 14.54
C VAL A 105 -10.97 -4.08 15.41
#